data_AF-A0A4R2ZVM1-F1
#
_entry.id   AF-A0A4R2ZVM1-F1
#
_cell.length_a   1.000
_cell.length_b   1.000
_cell.length_c   1.000
_cell.angle_alpha   90.00
_cell.angle_beta   90.00
_cell.angle_gamma   90.00
#
_symmetry.space_group_name_H-M   'P 1'
#
loop_
_entity.id
_entity.type
_entity.pdbx_description
1 polymer ?
#
loop_
_entity_poly.entity_id
_entity_poly.type
_entity_poly.pdbx_seq_one_letter_code
_entity_poly.pdbx_strand_id
1 'polypeptide(L)'
;MKILPFLAALLCLITAAPAFAQQQLLSDPEIYEKDHFRKECKAVEFGGDFITRMDINNDGLIDAIANHGAYTCDGTKGQACNEEGCPYNFYLQVKEGGYFMIATARIHSYDFIKRFGNMVFVFKMAPKYCERDGGESCQMTVRVRGTKFVTISKK
;
A
#
# COMPACT_ATOMS: atom_id res chain seq x y z
N MET A 1 -25.76 -62.72 27.35
CA MET A 1 -25.80 -62.16 25.99
C MET A 1 -25.76 -60.64 26.13
N LYS A 2 -24.75 -59.99 25.53
CA LYS A 2 -24.54 -58.53 25.47
C LYS A 2 -25.83 -57.84 24.95
N ILE A 3 -26.18 -56.61 25.34
CA ILE A 3 -25.77 -55.36 24.67
C ILE A 3 -26.17 -54.16 25.58
N LEU A 4 -25.22 -53.24 25.78
CA LEU A 4 -25.36 -51.86 26.30
C LEU A 4 -25.36 -50.90 25.07
N PRO A 5 -25.49 -49.57 25.22
CA PRO A 5 -26.64 -48.68 25.47
C PRO A 5 -26.91 -47.76 24.24
N PHE A 6 -27.85 -46.79 24.31
CA PHE A 6 -27.71 -45.56 23.52
C PHE A 6 -28.16 -44.32 24.30
N LEU A 7 -27.15 -43.62 24.82
CA LEU A 7 -27.19 -42.25 25.29
C LEU A 7 -26.94 -41.36 24.06
N ALA A 8 -27.91 -40.57 23.62
CA ALA A 8 -27.70 -39.59 22.54
C ALA A 8 -27.51 -38.20 23.15
N ALA A 9 -26.26 -37.87 23.50
CA ALA A 9 -25.85 -36.51 23.80
C ALA A 9 -25.73 -35.73 22.49
N LEU A 10 -26.63 -34.77 22.28
CA LEU A 10 -26.62 -33.85 21.15
C LEU A 10 -25.49 -32.82 21.38
N LEU A 11 -24.30 -33.09 20.83
CA LEU A 11 -23.19 -32.14 20.80
C LEU A 11 -23.45 -31.10 19.70
N CYS A 12 -23.78 -29.86 20.07
CA CYS A 12 -23.70 -28.71 19.17
C CYS A 12 -22.23 -28.44 18.82
N LEU A 13 -21.78 -28.94 17.68
CA LEU A 13 -20.52 -28.56 17.05
C LEU A 13 -20.65 -27.13 16.49
N ILE A 14 -20.31 -26.13 17.30
CA ILE A 14 -20.11 -24.75 16.84
C ILE A 14 -18.76 -24.75 16.10
N THR A 15 -18.77 -25.00 14.79
CA THR A 15 -17.60 -24.79 13.95
C THR A 15 -17.37 -23.29 13.85
N ALA A 16 -16.37 -22.76 14.55
CA ALA A 16 -15.89 -21.40 14.35
C ALA A 16 -15.39 -21.28 12.91
N ALA A 17 -16.19 -20.67 12.04
CA ALA A 17 -15.75 -20.32 10.70
C ALA A 17 -14.59 -19.31 10.85
N PRO A 18 -13.46 -19.48 10.14
CA PRO A 18 -12.43 -18.46 10.11
C PRO A 18 -13.04 -17.22 9.47
N ALA A 19 -13.20 -16.15 10.26
CA ALA A 19 -13.56 -14.85 9.73
C ALA A 19 -12.36 -14.34 8.91
N PHE A 20 -12.42 -14.52 7.59
CA PHE A 20 -11.54 -13.79 6.69
C PHE A 20 -11.90 -12.31 6.84
N ALA A 21 -10.99 -11.52 7.42
CA ALA A 21 -11.10 -10.07 7.40
C ALA A 21 -10.97 -9.62 5.94
N GLN A 22 -12.09 -9.48 5.25
CA GLN A 22 -12.12 -8.91 3.91
C GLN A 22 -11.71 -7.45 4.06
N GLN A 23 -10.54 -7.09 3.52
CA GLN A 23 -10.07 -5.72 3.52
C GLN A 23 -11.15 -4.85 2.88
N GLN A 24 -11.69 -3.89 3.64
CA GLN A 24 -12.74 -3.02 3.15
C GLN A 24 -12.20 -2.18 1.99
N LEU A 25 -12.92 -2.21 0.87
CA LEU A 25 -12.59 -1.38 -0.28
C LEU A 25 -12.87 0.08 0.05
N LEU A 26 -11.92 0.93 -0.30
CA LEU A 26 -12.05 2.38 -0.27
C LEU A 26 -12.77 2.84 -1.53
N SER A 27 -13.69 3.79 -1.40
CA SER A 27 -14.33 4.40 -2.58
C SER A 27 -13.34 5.22 -3.40
N ASP A 28 -12.56 6.07 -2.73
CA ASP A 28 -11.54 6.90 -3.35
C ASP A 28 -10.32 7.10 -2.40
N PRO A 29 -9.12 6.66 -2.78
CA PRO A 29 -7.90 6.87 -2.01
C PRO A 29 -7.59 8.33 -1.72
N GLU A 30 -7.90 9.27 -2.62
CA GLU A 30 -7.63 10.69 -2.41
C GLU A 30 -8.50 11.26 -1.29
N ILE A 31 -9.80 10.94 -1.28
CA ILE A 31 -10.69 11.37 -0.20
C ILE A 31 -10.24 10.74 1.12
N TYR A 32 -9.96 9.44 1.11
CA TYR A 32 -9.48 8.71 2.28
C TYR A 32 -8.22 9.34 2.90
N GLU A 33 -7.20 9.61 2.09
CA GLU A 33 -5.92 10.19 2.54
C GLU A 33 -6.08 11.64 2.98
N LYS A 34 -6.84 12.46 2.23
CA LYS A 34 -7.09 13.85 2.61
C LYS A 34 -7.85 13.93 3.93
N ASP A 35 -8.83 13.06 4.15
CA ASP A 35 -9.61 13.02 5.39
C ASP A 35 -8.79 12.54 6.58
N HIS A 36 -7.80 11.67 6.37
CA HIS A 36 -6.82 11.32 7.38
C HIS A 36 -6.05 12.57 7.84
N PHE A 37 -5.42 13.31 6.93
CA PHE A 37 -4.63 14.49 7.30
C PHE A 37 -5.47 15.68 7.80
N ARG A 38 -6.72 15.84 7.33
CA ARG A 38 -7.66 16.84 7.88
C ARG A 38 -8.01 16.60 9.34
N LYS A 39 -7.88 15.36 9.84
CA LYS A 39 -8.11 15.03 11.25
C LYS A 39 -6.86 15.26 12.11
N GLU A 40 -5.68 15.12 11.52
CA GLU A 40 -4.40 15.27 12.24
C GLU A 40 -3.92 16.72 12.32
N CYS A 41 -4.16 17.51 11.27
CA CYS A 41 -3.71 18.89 11.15
C CYS A 41 -4.84 19.88 11.53
N LYS A 42 -4.51 21.02 12.13
CA LYS A 42 -5.48 22.12 12.31
C LYS A 42 -5.78 22.82 10.99
N ALA A 43 -4.74 23.03 10.18
CA ALA A 43 -4.82 23.52 8.82
C ALA A 43 -3.99 22.61 7.91
N VAL A 44 -4.59 22.21 6.77
CA VAL A 44 -3.94 21.33 5.79
C VAL A 44 -4.08 21.86 4.39
N GLU A 45 -2.98 21.82 3.64
CA GLU A 45 -2.92 22.10 2.21
C GLU A 45 -2.35 20.89 1.49
N PHE A 46 -2.91 20.56 0.31
CA PHE A 46 -2.48 19.43 -0.50
C PHE A 46 -1.87 19.94 -1.82
N GLY A 47 -0.67 19.47 -2.13
CA GLY A 47 0.02 19.76 -3.39
C GLY A 47 -0.62 19.03 -4.58
N GLY A 48 -0.33 19.50 -5.79
CA GLY A 48 -0.86 18.90 -7.03
C GLY A 48 -0.37 17.47 -7.30
N ASP A 49 0.72 17.07 -6.67
CA ASP A 49 1.33 15.74 -6.73
C ASP A 49 0.95 14.86 -5.53
N PHE A 50 0.01 15.29 -4.68
CA PHE A 50 -0.45 14.52 -3.52
C PHE A 50 -1.05 13.16 -3.91
N ILE A 51 -1.76 13.10 -5.04
CA ILE A 51 -2.28 11.85 -5.61
C ILE A 51 -1.86 11.76 -7.06
N THR A 52 -1.32 10.60 -7.43
CA THR A 52 -1.07 10.24 -8.82
C THR A 52 -2.01 9.12 -9.25
N ARG A 53 -2.60 9.24 -10.44
CA ARG A 53 -3.51 8.25 -11.04
C ARG A 53 -2.84 7.60 -12.24
N MET A 54 -2.62 6.30 -12.22
CA MET A 54 -1.98 5.54 -13.30
C MET A 54 -2.21 4.04 -13.13
N ASP A 55 -2.08 3.25 -14.19
CA ASP A 55 -2.10 1.77 -14.11
C ASP A 55 -0.72 1.24 -13.67
N ILE A 56 -0.60 0.76 -12.43
CA ILE A 56 0.70 0.36 -11.82
C ILE A 56 1.02 -1.12 -11.96
N ASN A 57 0.04 -1.95 -12.33
CA ASN A 57 0.17 -3.40 -12.48
C ASN A 57 -0.10 -3.91 -13.91
N ASN A 58 -0.40 -3.00 -14.84
CA ASN A 58 -0.72 -3.22 -16.26
C ASN A 58 -1.97 -4.10 -16.47
N ASP A 59 -3.03 -3.89 -15.67
CA ASP A 59 -4.31 -4.58 -15.80
C ASP A 59 -5.41 -3.76 -16.50
N GLY A 60 -5.11 -2.52 -16.87
CA GLY A 60 -6.00 -1.59 -17.55
C GLY A 60 -6.90 -0.77 -16.63
N LEU A 61 -6.81 -0.95 -15.30
CA LEU A 61 -7.49 -0.12 -14.31
C LEU A 61 -6.60 1.05 -13.87
N ILE A 62 -7.24 2.12 -13.39
CA ILE A 62 -6.52 3.33 -12.95
C ILE A 62 -6.32 3.25 -11.44
N ASP A 63 -5.10 2.93 -11.05
CA ASP A 63 -4.66 2.84 -9.67
C ASP A 63 -4.35 4.23 -9.08
N ALA A 64 -4.00 4.26 -7.79
CA ALA A 64 -3.64 5.50 -7.11
C ALA A 64 -2.37 5.36 -6.27
N ILE A 65 -1.58 6.42 -6.25
CA ILE A 65 -0.39 6.57 -5.41
C ILE A 65 -0.54 7.87 -4.62
N ALA A 66 -0.57 7.79 -3.29
CA ALA A 66 -0.56 8.97 -2.43
C ALA A 66 0.89 9.32 -2.04
N ASN A 67 1.27 10.59 -2.19
CA ASN A 67 2.58 11.13 -1.82
C ASN A 67 2.47 11.96 -0.54
N HIS A 68 2.92 11.41 0.59
CA HIS A 68 2.85 12.11 1.87
C HIS A 68 3.95 13.18 2.02
N GLY A 69 4.77 13.41 0.99
CA GLY A 69 5.64 14.60 0.90
C GLY A 69 4.93 15.83 0.33
N ALA A 70 3.75 15.64 -0.26
CA ALA A 70 3.00 16.66 -0.98
C ALA A 70 1.81 17.21 -0.19
N TYR A 71 1.94 17.31 1.13
CA TYR A 71 0.99 18.05 1.97
C TYR A 71 1.72 19.01 2.91
N THR A 72 1.04 20.06 3.34
CA THR A 72 1.51 21.01 4.36
C THR A 72 0.55 20.93 5.53
N CYS A 73 1.08 20.68 6.72
CA CYS A 73 0.33 20.53 7.96
C CYS A 73 0.77 21.63 8.93
N ASP A 74 -0.15 22.50 9.33
CA ASP A 74 0.11 23.59 10.28
C ASP A 74 1.35 24.42 9.91
N GLY A 75 1.53 24.68 8.61
CA GLY A 75 2.67 25.42 8.04
C GLY A 75 3.94 24.61 7.77
N THR A 76 3.97 23.32 8.14
CA THR A 76 5.11 22.41 7.93
C THR A 76 4.85 21.50 6.73
N LYS A 77 5.65 21.65 5.66
CA LYS A 77 5.56 20.80 4.47
C LYS A 77 6.15 19.41 4.73
N GLY A 78 5.43 18.37 4.31
CA GLY A 78 5.90 16.99 4.35
C GLY A 78 6.19 16.49 5.76
N GLN A 79 5.33 16.83 6.73
CA GLN A 79 5.56 16.51 8.15
C GLN A 79 5.74 15.00 8.42
N ALA A 80 5.19 14.12 7.57
CA ALA A 80 5.40 12.66 7.65
C ALA A 80 6.75 12.15 7.11
N CYS A 81 7.54 13.02 6.46
CA CYS A 81 8.83 12.70 5.88
C CYS A 81 9.95 12.74 6.94
N ASN A 82 11.00 11.98 6.69
CA ASN A 82 12.23 12.02 7.49
C ASN A 82 13.45 11.81 6.57
N GLU A 83 14.62 11.57 7.16
CA GLU A 83 15.88 11.34 6.43
C GLU A 83 15.83 10.16 5.46
N GLU A 84 14.88 9.23 5.61
CA GLU A 84 14.70 8.07 4.74
C GLU A 84 13.75 8.33 3.57
N GLY A 85 13.15 9.53 3.55
CA GLY A 85 12.18 9.98 2.56
C GLY A 85 10.76 10.09 3.10
N CYS A 86 9.84 10.20 2.16
CA CYS A 86 8.42 10.39 2.43
C CYS A 86 7.66 9.07 2.26
N PRO A 87 6.59 8.83 3.03
CA PRO A 87 5.68 7.72 2.77
C PRO A 87 4.94 7.90 1.43
N TYR A 88 4.85 6.82 0.68
CA TYR A 88 3.98 6.67 -0.48
C TYR A 88 3.06 5.49 -0.25
N ASN A 89 1.76 5.71 -0.34
CA ASN A 89 0.76 4.65 -0.25
C ASN A 89 0.29 4.26 -1.65
N PHE A 90 0.31 2.95 -1.94
CA PHE A 90 -0.03 2.39 -3.24
C PHE A 90 -1.34 1.64 -3.15
N TYR A 91 -2.29 1.98 -4.02
CA TYR A 91 -3.64 1.45 -4.04
C TYR A 91 -3.94 0.84 -5.40
N LEU A 92 -4.47 -0.38 -5.42
CA LEU A 92 -5.01 -0.97 -6.65
C LEU A 92 -6.51 -0.77 -6.74
N GLN A 93 -7.00 -0.45 -7.93
CA GLN A 93 -8.42 -0.49 -8.23
C GLN A 93 -8.87 -1.95 -8.46
N VAL A 94 -10.09 -2.29 -8.05
CA VAL A 94 -10.70 -3.59 -8.40
C VAL A 94 -11.78 -3.44 -9.46
N LYS A 95 -12.05 -4.51 -10.20
CA LYS A 95 -13.03 -4.50 -11.31
C LYS A 95 -14.44 -4.18 -10.85
N GLU A 96 -14.79 -4.61 -9.64
CA GLU A 96 -16.08 -4.37 -9.00
C GLU A 96 -16.23 -2.92 -8.51
N GLY A 97 -15.19 -2.10 -8.63
CA GLY A 97 -15.13 -0.73 -8.15
C GLY A 97 -14.51 -0.61 -6.76
N GLY A 98 -13.98 0.57 -6.46
CA GLY A 98 -13.22 0.84 -5.24
C GLY A 98 -11.76 0.37 -5.31
N TYR A 99 -11.07 0.56 -4.20
CA TYR A 99 -9.61 0.44 -4.10
C TYR A 99 -9.19 -0.26 -2.82
N PHE A 100 -8.01 -0.84 -2.81
CA PHE A 100 -7.39 -1.33 -1.58
C PHE A 100 -5.89 -1.04 -1.59
N MET A 101 -5.35 -0.69 -0.44
CA MET A 101 -3.92 -0.42 -0.29
C MET A 101 -3.14 -1.74 -0.36
N ILE A 102 -2.10 -1.78 -1.19
CA ILE A 102 -1.21 -2.94 -1.34
C ILE A 102 0.12 -2.77 -0.61
N ALA A 103 0.57 -1.53 -0.41
CA ALA A 103 1.80 -1.22 0.32
C ALA A 103 1.90 0.25 0.71
N THR A 104 2.71 0.51 1.74
CA THR A 104 3.33 1.79 2.03
C THR A 104 4.83 1.65 1.84
N ALA A 105 5.45 2.53 1.05
CA ALA A 105 6.91 2.58 0.90
C ALA A 105 7.44 3.93 1.35
N ARG A 106 8.53 3.93 2.12
CA ARG A 106 9.25 5.16 2.47
C ARG A 106 10.40 5.37 1.48
N ILE A 107 10.25 6.37 0.61
CA ILE A 107 11.15 6.61 -0.52
C ILE A 107 11.39 8.12 -0.70
N HIS A 108 12.53 8.48 -1.27
CA HIS A 108 12.82 9.87 -1.66
C HIS A 108 12.05 10.25 -2.93
N SER A 109 11.98 9.32 -3.89
CA SER A 109 11.24 9.46 -5.15
C SER A 109 11.14 8.10 -5.83
N TYR A 110 10.39 8.06 -6.93
CA TYR A 110 10.36 6.91 -7.83
C TYR A 110 10.40 7.37 -9.29
N ASP A 111 10.98 6.53 -10.14
CA ASP A 111 10.74 6.58 -11.59
C ASP A 111 9.80 5.42 -11.96
N PHE A 112 8.77 5.69 -12.77
CA PHE A 112 7.87 4.65 -13.28
C PHE A 112 8.13 4.45 -14.78
N ILE A 113 8.70 3.30 -15.13
CA ILE A 113 9.24 3.04 -16.48
C ILE A 113 8.84 1.67 -17.00
N LYS A 114 8.87 1.52 -18.33
CA LYS A 114 8.66 0.22 -18.99
C LYS A 114 10.00 -0.48 -19.21
N ARG A 115 10.14 -1.72 -18.72
CA ARG A 115 11.30 -2.61 -18.99
C ARG A 115 10.82 -3.95 -19.54
N PHE A 116 11.28 -4.31 -20.74
CA PHE A 116 10.90 -5.56 -21.42
C PHE A 116 9.38 -5.81 -21.42
N GLY A 117 8.60 -4.77 -21.75
CA GLY A 117 7.14 -4.86 -21.77
C GLY A 117 6.44 -4.70 -20.41
N ASN A 118 7.17 -4.78 -19.29
CA ASN A 118 6.61 -4.70 -17.94
C ASN A 118 6.76 -3.29 -17.37
N MET A 119 5.70 -2.78 -16.72
CA MET A 119 5.79 -1.56 -15.91
C MET A 119 6.51 -1.86 -14.59
N VAL A 120 7.50 -1.04 -14.25
CA VAL A 120 8.30 -1.20 -13.03
C VAL A 120 8.53 0.16 -12.38
N PHE A 121 8.59 0.16 -11.06
CA PHE A 121 9.11 1.30 -10.30
C PHE A 121 10.60 1.13 -10.08
N VAL A 122 11.32 2.24 -10.15
CA VAL A 122 12.68 2.38 -9.61
C VAL A 122 12.57 3.31 -8.41
N PHE A 123 12.49 2.73 -7.21
CA PHE A 123 12.46 3.48 -5.96
C PHE A 123 13.85 3.98 -5.62
N LYS A 124 13.96 5.28 -5.30
CA LYS A 124 15.16 5.89 -4.72
C LYS A 124 14.96 6.00 -3.22
N MET A 125 15.76 5.28 -2.45
CA MET A 125 15.55 5.04 -1.01
C MET A 125 16.83 5.26 -0.21
N ALA A 126 16.74 5.27 1.12
CA ALA A 126 17.91 5.27 1.98
C ALA A 126 18.83 4.05 1.71
N PRO A 127 20.16 4.18 1.84
CA PRO A 127 21.13 3.11 1.54
C PRO A 127 20.84 1.78 2.23
N LYS A 128 20.32 1.80 3.46
CA LYS A 128 20.01 0.61 4.27
C LYS A 128 19.04 -0.36 3.58
N TYR A 129 18.17 0.11 2.70
CA TYR A 129 17.24 -0.75 1.95
C TYR A 129 17.95 -1.63 0.91
N CYS A 130 19.18 -1.24 0.54
CA CYS A 130 20.12 -2.01 -0.26
C CYS A 130 21.23 -2.66 0.58
N GLU A 131 21.03 -2.83 1.89
CA GLU A 131 21.99 -3.49 2.79
C GLU A 131 23.34 -2.75 2.86
N ARG A 132 23.30 -1.41 2.83
CA ARG A 132 24.45 -0.52 2.92
C ARG A 132 24.31 0.45 4.09
N ASP A 133 25.40 0.70 4.82
CA ASP A 133 25.42 1.61 5.98
C ASP A 133 25.57 3.09 5.61
N GLY A 134 25.74 3.40 4.32
CA GLY A 134 25.89 4.77 3.81
C GLY A 134 26.16 4.82 2.30
N GLY A 135 26.55 6.00 1.82
CA GLY A 135 26.82 6.25 0.41
C GLY A 135 25.60 6.69 -0.38
N GLU A 136 25.61 6.47 -1.69
CA GLU A 136 24.54 6.90 -2.60
C GLU A 136 23.20 6.25 -2.27
N SER A 137 22.08 6.92 -2.61
CA SER A 137 20.73 6.37 -2.42
C SER A 137 20.58 4.99 -3.06
N CYS A 138 19.89 4.09 -2.36
CA CYS A 138 19.52 2.77 -2.86
C CYS A 138 18.54 2.90 -4.02
N GLN A 139 18.81 2.20 -5.13
CA GLN A 139 17.88 2.08 -6.25
C GLN A 139 17.28 0.68 -6.27
N MET A 140 16.02 0.57 -5.82
CA MET A 140 15.29 -0.69 -5.83
C MET A 140 14.31 -0.73 -7.00
N THR A 141 14.55 -1.65 -7.95
CA THR A 141 13.58 -1.90 -9.01
C THR A 141 12.56 -2.92 -8.54
N VAL A 142 11.27 -2.55 -8.56
CA VAL A 142 10.15 -3.40 -8.15
C VAL A 142 9.05 -3.39 -9.21
N ARG A 143 8.20 -4.41 -9.21
CA ARG A 143 6.94 -4.40 -9.97
C ARG A 143 5.79 -4.85 -9.10
N VAL A 144 4.58 -4.45 -9.45
CA VAL A 144 3.38 -5.03 -8.85
C VAL A 144 3.01 -6.30 -9.61
N ARG A 145 2.87 -7.43 -8.90
CA ARG A 145 2.38 -8.70 -9.46
C ARG A 145 1.20 -9.18 -8.64
N GLY A 146 0.02 -9.18 -9.25
CA GLY A 146 -1.23 -9.34 -8.50
C GLY A 146 -1.37 -8.17 -7.52
N THR A 147 -1.38 -8.45 -6.23
CA THR A 147 -1.58 -7.45 -5.16
C THR A 147 -0.31 -7.16 -4.34
N LYS A 148 0.86 -7.51 -4.87
CA LYS A 148 2.14 -7.44 -4.12
C LYS A 148 3.24 -6.81 -4.94
N PHE A 149 4.08 -6.02 -4.27
CA PHE A 149 5.37 -5.64 -4.82
C PHE A 149 6.32 -6.83 -4.83
N VAL A 150 7.00 -7.02 -5.96
CA VAL A 150 8.07 -8.00 -6.14
C VAL A 150 9.34 -7.25 -6.51
N THR A 151 10.38 -7.42 -5.70
CA THR A 151 11.71 -6.85 -5.98
C THR A 151 12.36 -7.60 -7.13
N ILE A 152 12.83 -6.84 -8.11
CA ILE A 152 13.55 -7.33 -9.29
C ILE A 152 15.06 -7.17 -9.07
N SER A 153 15.49 -6.02 -8.57
CA SER A 153 16.91 -5.75 -8.29
C SER A 153 17.08 -4.66 -7.24
N LYS A 154 18.23 -4.67 -6.57
CA LYS A 154 18.73 -3.61 -5.69
C LYS A 154 20.10 -3.15 -6.23
N LYS A 155 20.39 -1.85 -6.19
CA LYS A 155 21.68 -1.25 -6.53
C LYS A 155 22.04 -0.19 -5.50
#